data_AF-A0A2V2AC69-F1
#
_entry.id   AF-A0A2V2AC69-F1
#
_cell.length_a   1.000
_cell.length_b   1.000
_cell.length_c   1.000
_cell.angle_alpha   90.00
_cell.angle_beta   90.00
_cell.angle_gamma   90.00
#
_symmetry.space_group_name_H-M   'P 1'
#
loop_
_entity.id
_entity.type
_entity.pdbx_description
1 polymer ?
#
loop_
_entity_poly.entity_id
_entity_poly.type
_entity_poly.pdbx_seq_one_letter_code
_entity_poly.pdbx_strand_id
1 'polypeptide(L)' 'MMILVDPRRHLAVQPGDVSSISITSGVEGGKVLVLFLVGGQELRIHSRNEDGFLDLHAVHKQLMEASK' A
#
# COMPACT_ATOMS: atom_id res chain seq x y z
N MET A 1 8.42 -12.44 5.63
CA MET A 1 7.99 -11.34 6.51
C MET A 1 6.73 -10.72 5.92
N MET A 2 5.72 -10.42 6.73
CA MET A 2 4.50 -9.72 6.29
C MET A 2 4.59 -8.25 6.66
N ILE A 3 4.17 -7.35 5.78
CA ILE A 3 4.08 -5.91 6.04
C ILE A 3 2.60 -5.53 6.14
N LEU A 4 2.23 -4.91 7.26
CA LEU A 4 0.91 -4.33 7.46
C LEU A 4 0.82 -3.01 6.68
N VAL A 5 0.13 -3.04 5.55
CA VAL A 5 0.05 -1.91 4.61
C VAL A 5 -1.17 -1.03 4.83
N ASP A 6 -2.19 -1.55 5.50
CA ASP A 6 -3.27 -0.73 6.06
C ASP A 6 -3.69 -1.29 7.43
N PRO A 7 -3.21 -0.70 8.55
CA PRO A 7 -3.55 -1.16 9.89
C PRO A 7 -5.04 -0.98 10.21
N ARG A 8 -5.73 -0.06 9.54
CA ARG A 8 -7.15 0.24 9.78
C ARG A 8 -8.05 -0.88 9.27
N ARG A 9 -7.65 -1.50 8.16
CA ARG A 9 -8.36 -2.63 7.52
C ARG A 9 -7.70 -3.98 7.80
N HIS A 10 -6.71 -4.02 8.69
CA HIS A 10 -5.88 -5.21 8.94
C HIS A 10 -5.30 -5.82 7.66
N LEU A 11 -4.98 -4.99 6.66
CA LEU A 11 -4.46 -5.44 5.38
C LEU A 11 -2.95 -5.58 5.47
N ALA A 12 -2.46 -6.80 5.26
CA ALA A 12 -1.04 -7.10 5.18
C ALA A 12 -0.69 -7.75 3.84
N VAL A 13 0.53 -7.51 3.37
CA VAL A 13 1.06 -8.11 2.14
C VAL A 13 2.43 -8.73 2.40
N GLN A 14 2.75 -9.77 1.65
CA GLN A 14 4.10 -10.30 1.58
C GLN A 14 4.89 -9.49 0.53
N PRO A 15 6.04 -8.88 0.87
CA PRO A 15 6.80 -8.06 -0.08
C PRO A 15 7.25 -8.81 -1.34
N GLY A 16 7.51 -10.12 -1.23
CA GLY A 16 7.84 -10.97 -2.37
C GLY A 16 6.68 -11.20 -3.35
N ASP A 17 5.45 -10.92 -2.92
CA ASP A 17 4.26 -11.05 -3.77
C ASP A 17 3.95 -9.73 -4.49
N VAL A 18 4.69 -8.64 -4.21
CA VAL A 18 4.52 -7.33 -4.83
C VAL A 18 5.46 -7.21 -6.03
N SER A 19 4.91 -7.02 -7.22
CA SER A 19 5.66 -6.84 -8.46
C SER A 19 6.05 -5.38 -8.72
N SER A 20 5.19 -4.44 -8.34
CA SER A 20 5.47 -3.00 -8.42
C SER A 20 4.60 -2.18 -7.46
N ILE A 21 5.08 -0.98 -7.15
CA ILE A 21 4.47 -0.07 -6.18
C ILE A 21 4.36 1.31 -6.84
N SER A 22 3.22 1.99 -6.67
CA SER A 22 3.01 3.36 -7.14
C SER A 22 2.19 4.18 -6.15
N ILE A 23 2.50 5.47 -6.01
CA ILE A 23 1.66 6.42 -5.28
C ILE A 23 1.04 7.37 -6.31
N THR A 24 -0.28 7.41 -6.37
CA THR A 24 -1.04 8.26 -7.29
C THR A 24 -2.03 9.16 -6.55
N SER A 25 -2.50 10.21 -7.22
CA SER A 25 -3.62 11.02 -6.76
C SER A 25 -4.94 10.34 -7.13
N GLY A 26 -5.79 10.10 -6.14
CA GLY A 26 -7.15 9.60 -6.31
C GLY A 26 -8.12 10.70 -6.75
N VAL A 27 -9.34 10.27 -7.08
CA VAL A 27 -10.40 11.10 -7.70
C VAL A 27 -10.81 12.31 -6.84
N GLU A 28 -10.64 12.23 -5.52
CA GLU A 28 -10.98 13.29 -4.56
C GLU A 28 -9.74 14.07 -4.04
N GLY A 29 -8.62 14.02 -4.76
CA GLY A 29 -7.37 14.70 -4.37
C GLY A 29 -6.60 14.01 -3.23
N GLY A 30 -7.13 12.93 -2.66
CA GLY A 30 -6.42 12.08 -1.70
C GLY A 30 -5.35 11.23 -2.38
N LYS A 31 -4.25 10.93 -1.70
CA LYS A 31 -3.21 10.01 -2.22
C LYS A 31 -3.67 8.56 -2.07
N VAL A 32 -3.29 7.72 -3.03
CA VAL A 32 -3.55 6.28 -3.07
C VAL A 32 -2.24 5.55 -3.34
N LEU A 33 -1.93 4.53 -2.53
CA LEU A 33 -0.85 3.58 -2.75
C LEU A 33 -1.43 2.40 -3.53
N VAL A 34 -0.87 2.16 -4.70
CA VAL A 34 -1.25 1.07 -5.59
C VAL A 34 -0.15 0.02 -5.52
N LEU A 35 -0.52 -1.20 -5.13
CA LEU A 35 0.36 -2.36 -5.15
C LEU A 35 -0.11 -3.27 -6.27
N PHE A 36 0.79 -3.56 -7.21
CA PHE A 36 0.57 -4.62 -8.19
C PHE A 36 1.20 -5.88 -7.65
N LEU A 37 0.42 -6.95 -7.55
CA LEU A 37 0.90 -8.25 -7.08
C LEU A 37 1.36 -9.11 -8.25
N VAL A 38 2.24 -10.07 -7.99
CA VAL A 38 2.76 -11.04 -8.98
C VAL A 38 1.63 -11.85 -9.61
N GLY A 39 0.52 -12.09 -8.89
CA GLY A 39 -0.68 -12.76 -9.40
C GLY A 39 -1.58 -11.90 -10.30
N GLY A 40 -1.17 -10.67 -10.64
CA GLY A 40 -1.96 -9.74 -11.47
C GLY A 40 -3.07 -9.00 -10.72
N GLN A 41 -3.21 -9.23 -9.41
CA GLN A 41 -4.13 -8.47 -8.56
C GLN A 41 -3.58 -7.06 -8.28
N GLU A 42 -4.47 -6.07 -8.25
CA GLU A 42 -4.16 -4.71 -7.82
C GLU A 42 -4.80 -4.44 -6.45
N LEU A 43 -4.01 -3.93 -5.50
CA LEU A 43 -4.48 -3.44 -4.21
C LEU A 43 -4.35 -1.92 -4.15
N ARG A 44 -5.44 -1.24 -3.78
CA ARG A 44 -5.49 0.20 -3.61
C ARG A 44 -5.71 0.57 -2.16
N ILE A 45 -4.77 1.34 -1.60
CA ILE A 45 -4.77 1.76 -0.20
C ILE A 45 -4.85 3.29 -0.17
N HIS A 46 -5.95 3.80 0.39
CA HIS A 46 -6.21 5.23 0.44
C HIS A 46 -5.51 5.86 1.65
N SER A 47 -4.87 7.01 1.48
CA SER A 47 -4.26 7.78 2.58
C SER A 47 -5.29 8.21 3.64
N ARG A 48 -6.57 8.31 3.30
CA ARG A 48 -7.66 8.61 4.23
C ARG A 48 -8.85 7.68 3.99
N ASN A 49 -9.48 7.23 5.06
CA ASN A 49 -10.76 6.53 5.07
C ASN A 49 -11.55 6.93 6.34
N GLU A 50 -12.69 6.26 6.60
CA GLU A 50 -13.53 6.48 7.79
C GLU A 50 -12.81 6.23 9.12
N ASP A 51 -11.77 5.39 9.13
CA ASP A 51 -10.96 5.04 10.31
C ASP A 51 -9.75 5.97 10.53
N GLY A 52 -9.57 6.99 9.68
CA GLY A 52 -8.54 8.02 9.84
C GLY A 52 -7.52 8.10 8.71
N PHE A 53 -6.32 8.59 9.04
CA PHE A 53 -5.24 8.89 8.09
C PHE A 53 -4.09 7.88 8.18
N LEU A 54 -3.51 7.55 7.03
CA LEU A 54 -2.37 6.66 6.86
C LEU A 54 -1.28 7.35 6.04
N ASP A 55 -0.05 7.31 6.55
CA ASP A 55 1.12 7.78 5.83
C ASP A 55 1.59 6.75 4.79
N LEU A 56 1.16 6.95 3.55
CA LEU A 56 1.52 6.07 2.43
C LEU A 56 3.01 6.07 2.09
N HIS A 57 3.75 7.13 2.42
CA HIS A 57 5.20 7.18 2.17
C HIS A 57 5.96 6.28 3.13
N ALA A 58 5.54 6.23 4.40
CA ALA A 58 6.09 5.30 5.38
C ALA A 58 5.87 3.83 4.95
N VAL A 59 4.65 3.50 4.51
CA VAL A 59 4.32 2.16 4.00
C VAL A 59 5.13 1.82 2.76
N HIS A 60 5.21 2.75 1.81
CA HIS A 60 6.04 2.59 0.60
C HIS A 60 7.51 2.31 0.95
N LYS A 61 8.09 3.09 1.85
CA LYS A 61 9.49 2.90 2.31
C LYS A 61 9.68 1.52 2.93
N GLN A 62 8.80 1.08 3.82
CA GLN A 62 8.88 -0.24 4.45
C GLN A 62 8.82 -1.38 3.42
N LEU A 63 7.93 -1.28 2.42
CA LEU A 63 7.84 -2.27 1.35
C LEU A 63 9.14 -2.32 0.53
N MET A 64 9.68 -1.16 0.13
CA MET A 64 10.93 -1.08 -0.62
C MET A 64 12.14 -1.61 0.15
N GLU A 65 12.15 -1.47 1.48
CA GLU A 65 13.22 -2.01 2.34
C GLU A 65 13.11 -3.53 2.50
N ALA A 66 11.90 -4.08 2.49
CA ALA A 66 11.67 -5.52 2.67
C ALA A 66 11.65 -6.33 1.37
N SER A 67 11.63 -5.68 0.21
CA SER A 67 11.81 -6.30 -1.11
C SER A 67 13.28 -6.41 -1.54
N LYS A 68 14.22 -6.00 -0.68
CA LYS A 68 15.67 -6.20 -0.86
C LYS A 68 16.12 -7.52 -0.25
#